data_AF-A0A5C9BEY5-F1
#
_entry.id   AF-A0A5C9BEY5-F1
#
_cell.length_a   1.000
_cell.length_b   1.000
_cell.length_c   1.000
_cell.angle_alpha   90.00
_cell.angle_beta   90.00
_cell.angle_gamma   90.00
#
_symmetry.space_group_name_H-M   'P 1'
#
loop_
_entity.id
_entity.type
_entity.pdbx_description
1 polymer ?
#
loop_
_entity_poly.entity_id
_entity_poly.type
_entity_poly.pdbx_seq_one_letter_code
_entity_poly.pdbx_strand_id
1 'polypeptide(L)'
;KQMKRFNSLGRRGEILWNTGSFLGFGRQHCFDTIDMGDGDRAKEPVHIWNIPQTKFGSCKAIRLRDDPAFKSKALRYNWSFRSMMVVLILCAPLCRFLVVHWSLGVLTLVVEIGLAVLAFVSSRQEPRDQQIRLLLGPHAWGSSDPATWHKSICRDIVDPRDLKAASFADFAKEAIEDKEWSFAMWAARLCVAVQDEETGEKLTDEILNNPEVRRSLEVVWRRPAERNREFSKTPKLEHWITCDPDKHVFAIGHY
;
A
#
# COMPACT_ATOMS: atom_id res chain seq x y z
N LYS A 1 14.10 22.43 -13.03
CA LYS A 1 12.74 22.11 -12.51
C LYS A 1 12.88 21.94 -10.99
N GLN A 2 12.36 22.85 -10.16
CA GLN A 2 12.47 22.72 -8.70
C GLN A 2 11.76 21.44 -8.24
N MET A 3 12.43 20.60 -7.44
CA MET A 3 11.80 19.43 -6.82
C MET A 3 10.90 19.91 -5.68
N LYS A 4 9.59 19.63 -5.79
CA LYS A 4 8.63 19.93 -4.72
C LYS A 4 8.83 18.96 -3.57
N ARG A 5 8.77 19.46 -2.33
CA ARG A 5 8.71 18.60 -1.14
C ARG A 5 7.41 17.81 -1.19
N PHE A 6 7.51 16.50 -0.97
CA PHE A 6 6.33 15.65 -0.92
C PHE A 6 5.84 15.52 0.52
N ASN A 7 4.68 16.10 0.79
CA ASN A 7 3.98 15.91 2.05
C ASN A 7 2.94 14.82 1.87
N SER A 8 3.03 13.76 2.66
CA SER A 8 2.17 12.59 2.53
C SER A 8 1.35 12.34 3.79
N LEU A 9 0.13 11.83 3.64
CA LEU A 9 -0.75 11.50 4.75
C LEU A 9 -1.13 10.02 4.78
N GLY A 10 -0.91 9.38 5.94
CA GLY A 10 -1.26 7.98 6.14
C GLY A 10 -0.40 7.01 5.32
N ARG A 11 -0.49 5.72 5.66
CA ARG A 11 0.14 4.63 4.91
C ARG A 11 -0.80 3.43 4.90
N ARG A 12 -0.92 2.75 3.77
CA ARG A 12 -1.69 1.51 3.61
C ARG A 12 -0.92 0.48 2.79
N GLY A 13 -1.04 -0.78 3.18
CA GLY A 13 -0.38 -1.92 2.52
C GLY A 13 1.14 -1.79 2.46
N GLU A 14 1.78 -1.26 3.50
CA GLU A 14 3.23 -1.02 3.54
C GLU A 14 4.00 -2.35 3.44
N ILE A 15 4.90 -2.47 2.45
CA ILE A 15 5.77 -3.63 2.24
C ILE A 15 7.19 -3.18 1.91
N LEU A 16 8.16 -3.88 2.50
CA LEU A 16 9.58 -3.73 2.22
C LEU A 16 10.10 -4.95 1.46
N TRP A 17 10.33 -4.79 0.17
CA TRP A 17 10.91 -5.82 -0.68
C TRP A 17 12.43 -5.77 -0.65
N ASN A 18 13.07 -6.95 -0.59
CA ASN A 18 14.50 -7.09 -0.83
C ASN A 18 14.72 -7.31 -2.33
N THR A 19 14.74 -6.22 -3.10
CA THR A 19 15.07 -6.25 -4.52
C THR A 19 16.59 -6.32 -4.64
N GLY A 20 17.15 -7.52 -4.74
CA GLY A 20 18.59 -7.71 -4.90
C GLY A 20 19.12 -6.82 -6.03
N SER A 21 19.97 -5.86 -5.72
CA SER A 21 20.79 -5.19 -6.74
C SER A 21 21.89 -6.14 -7.19
N PHE A 22 22.60 -5.80 -8.27
CA PHE A 22 23.80 -6.54 -8.71
C PHE A 22 24.85 -6.70 -7.59
N LEU A 23 24.82 -5.83 -6.56
CA LEU A 23 25.67 -5.89 -5.37
C LEU A 23 24.98 -6.50 -4.13
N GLY A 24 23.78 -7.06 -4.27
CA GLY A 24 23.03 -7.70 -3.18
C GLY A 24 22.33 -6.73 -2.21
N PHE A 25 22.44 -5.42 -2.42
CA PHE A 25 21.83 -4.40 -1.57
C PHE A 25 20.84 -3.55 -2.35
N GLY A 26 19.55 -3.83 -2.18
CA GLY A 26 18.47 -2.99 -2.68
C GLY A 26 17.21 -3.30 -1.88
N ARG A 27 16.64 -2.27 -1.27
CA ARG A 27 15.32 -2.37 -0.63
C ARG A 27 14.35 -1.48 -1.40
N GLN A 28 13.24 -2.05 -1.83
CA GLN A 28 12.15 -1.29 -2.42
C GLN A 28 11.05 -1.20 -1.37
N HIS A 29 10.72 0.03 -0.98
CA HIS A 29 9.64 0.29 -0.04
C HIS A 29 8.41 0.73 -0.83
N CYS A 30 7.29 0.03 -0.64
CA CYS A 30 6.02 0.27 -1.34
C CYS A 30 4.89 0.53 -0.35
N PHE A 31 4.10 1.59 -0.56
CA PHE A 31 2.87 1.85 0.21
C PHE A 31 1.93 2.80 -0.53
N ASP A 32 0.64 2.78 -0.17
CA ASP A 32 -0.29 3.83 -0.57
C ASP A 32 -0.26 4.96 0.44
N THR A 33 -0.41 6.18 -0.04
CA THR A 33 -0.52 7.38 0.78
C THR A 33 -1.38 8.42 0.09
N ILE A 34 -1.62 9.55 0.73
CA ILE A 34 -2.33 10.69 0.15
C ILE A 34 -1.34 11.81 -0.07
N ASP A 35 -1.23 12.29 -1.30
CA ASP A 35 -0.46 13.49 -1.62
C ASP A 35 -1.20 14.73 -1.08
N MET A 36 -0.54 15.50 -0.22
CA MET A 36 -1.05 16.77 0.31
C MET A 36 -0.66 17.97 -0.59
N GLY A 37 0.33 17.79 -1.47
CA GLY A 37 0.90 18.86 -2.30
C GLY A 37 1.48 20.03 -1.50
N ASP A 38 1.54 21.21 -2.14
CA ASP A 38 1.95 22.48 -1.51
C ASP A 38 0.78 23.06 -0.67
N GLY A 39 0.41 22.38 0.42
CA GLY A 39 -0.63 22.83 1.35
C GLY A 39 -1.15 21.74 2.28
N ASP A 40 -2.09 22.11 3.17
CA ASP A 40 -2.75 21.20 4.12
C ASP A 40 -3.99 20.50 3.51
N ARG A 41 -4.15 20.51 2.18
CA ARG A 41 -5.29 19.89 1.49
C ARG A 41 -4.88 18.56 0.84
N ALA A 42 -5.46 17.47 1.33
CA ALA A 42 -5.39 16.16 0.67
C ALA A 42 -5.87 16.26 -0.78
N LYS A 43 -4.98 15.97 -1.74
CA LYS A 43 -5.28 16.02 -3.17
C LYS A 43 -5.78 14.66 -3.66
N GLU A 44 -4.85 13.73 -3.81
CA GLU A 44 -5.11 12.44 -4.46
C GLU A 44 -4.37 11.31 -3.74
N PRO A 45 -5.01 10.13 -3.61
CA PRO A 45 -4.29 8.94 -3.16
C PRO A 45 -3.31 8.49 -4.26
N VAL A 46 -2.11 8.09 -3.83
CA VAL A 46 -1.01 7.68 -4.70
C VAL A 46 -0.35 6.43 -4.15
N HIS A 47 0.11 5.56 -5.04
CA HIS A 47 1.00 4.47 -4.68
C HIS A 47 2.44 4.91 -4.92
N ILE A 48 3.31 4.75 -3.92
CA ILE A 48 4.71 5.15 -4.00
C ILE A 48 5.58 3.92 -3.90
N TRP A 49 6.60 3.85 -4.76
CA TRP A 49 7.63 2.83 -4.70
C TRP A 49 9.01 3.38 -5.05
N ASN A 50 10.03 2.52 -4.93
CA ASN A 50 11.43 2.84 -5.19
C ASN A 50 11.94 4.01 -4.35
N ILE A 51 11.54 4.08 -3.08
CA ILE A 51 12.12 5.04 -2.12
C ILE A 51 13.57 4.60 -1.88
N PRO A 52 14.55 5.33 -2.43
CA PRO A 52 15.96 4.98 -2.23
C PRO A 52 16.32 5.25 -0.78
N GLN A 53 17.17 4.40 -0.18
CA GLN A 53 17.65 4.63 1.19
C GLN A 53 18.57 5.86 1.31
N THR A 54 19.04 6.41 0.19
CA THR A 54 19.83 7.64 0.16
C THR A 54 18.91 8.85 0.11
N LYS A 55 19.26 9.92 0.87
CA LYS A 55 18.53 11.20 0.96
C LYS A 55 18.29 11.93 -0.38
N PHE A 56 18.75 11.38 -1.51
CA PHE A 56 18.84 12.07 -2.80
C PHE A 56 18.25 11.32 -3.98
N GLY A 57 17.56 10.20 -3.80
CA GLY A 57 16.91 9.57 -4.96
C GLY A 57 15.42 9.96 -5.09
N SER A 58 14.94 9.88 -6.33
CA SER A 58 13.57 10.20 -6.71
C SER A 58 12.63 9.04 -6.40
N CYS A 59 11.53 9.31 -5.71
CA CYS A 59 10.46 8.34 -5.54
C CYS A 59 9.62 8.28 -6.83
N LYS A 60 9.11 7.11 -7.19
CA LYS A 60 8.14 6.96 -8.29
C LYS A 60 6.75 6.79 -7.71
N ALA A 61 5.74 7.27 -8.44
CA ALA A 61 4.35 7.08 -8.05
C ALA A 61 3.41 6.94 -9.23
N ILE A 62 2.26 6.32 -8.95
CA ILE A 62 1.08 6.26 -9.80
C ILE A 62 -0.13 6.75 -9.02
N ARG A 63 -1.14 7.24 -9.75
CA ARG A 63 -2.40 7.70 -9.16
C ARG A 63 -3.30 6.51 -8.83
N LEU A 64 -3.99 6.62 -7.71
CA LEU A 64 -4.99 5.67 -7.28
C LEU A 64 -6.40 6.25 -7.45
N ARG A 65 -7.43 5.39 -7.45
CA ARG A 65 -8.83 5.80 -7.37
C ARG A 65 -9.08 6.50 -6.04
N ASP A 66 -10.11 7.35 -6.02
CA ASP A 66 -10.52 7.95 -4.76
C ASP A 66 -11.10 6.87 -3.82
N ASP A 67 -10.68 6.91 -2.57
CA ASP A 67 -11.10 6.00 -1.51
C ASP A 67 -11.41 6.85 -0.26
N PRO A 68 -12.70 7.17 -0.02
CA PRO A 68 -13.11 7.97 1.11
C PRO A 68 -12.77 7.34 2.47
N ALA A 69 -12.76 6.00 2.55
CA ALA A 69 -12.44 5.29 3.78
C ALA A 69 -10.96 5.45 4.12
N PHE A 70 -10.08 5.25 3.13
CA PHE A 70 -8.65 5.48 3.27
C PHE A 70 -8.34 6.95 3.60
N LYS A 71 -8.97 7.90 2.89
CA LYS A 71 -8.83 9.34 3.18
C LYS A 71 -9.25 9.69 4.61
N SER A 72 -10.42 9.21 5.05
CA SER A 72 -10.92 9.44 6.40
C SER A 72 -9.99 8.84 7.47
N LYS A 73 -9.47 7.64 7.24
CA LYS A 73 -8.52 6.99 8.15
C LYS A 73 -7.21 7.77 8.25
N ALA A 74 -6.63 8.18 7.12
CA ALA A 74 -5.40 8.95 7.08
C ALA A 74 -5.54 10.33 7.74
N LEU A 75 -6.68 11.01 7.53
CA LEU A 75 -7.01 12.28 8.19
C LEU A 75 -7.12 12.10 9.71
N ARG A 76 -7.89 11.11 10.19
CA ARG A 76 -8.03 10.83 11.63
C ARG A 76 -6.68 10.60 12.29
N TYR A 77 -5.82 9.77 11.68
CA TYR A 77 -4.48 9.51 12.20
C TYR A 77 -3.63 10.79 12.33
N ASN A 78 -3.63 11.64 11.30
CA ASN A 78 -2.88 12.89 11.34
C ASN A 78 -3.42 13.89 12.37
N TRP A 79 -4.75 13.97 12.50
CA TRP A 79 -5.40 14.79 13.53
C TRP A 79 -5.05 14.31 14.93
N SER A 80 -5.10 13.00 15.20
CA SER A 80 -4.68 12.43 16.50
C SER A 80 -3.22 12.76 16.82
N PHE A 81 -2.33 12.64 15.85
CA PHE A 81 -0.92 12.99 16.03
C PHE A 81 -0.71 14.48 16.31
N ARG A 82 -1.38 15.38 15.55
CA ARG A 82 -1.32 16.83 15.78
C ARG A 82 -1.86 17.21 17.16
N SER A 83 -3.00 16.64 17.57
CA SER A 83 -3.59 16.89 18.90
C SER A 83 -2.65 16.46 20.02
N MET A 84 -2.07 15.26 19.93
CA MET A 84 -1.06 14.78 20.88
C MET A 84 0.13 15.75 20.97
N MET A 85 0.60 16.28 19.84
CA MET A 85 1.71 17.21 19.84
C MET A 85 1.37 18.55 20.50
N VAL A 86 0.15 19.06 20.29
CA VAL A 86 -0.34 20.25 20.98
C VAL A 86 -0.42 20.02 22.48
N VAL A 87 -0.95 18.89 22.94
CA VAL A 87 -1.02 18.58 24.38
C VAL A 87 0.37 18.50 24.99
N LEU A 88 1.31 17.80 24.35
CA LEU A 88 2.70 17.71 24.80
C LEU A 88 3.37 19.10 24.94
N ILE A 89 3.13 19.99 23.98
CA ILE A 89 3.68 21.36 24.00
C ILE A 89 3.05 22.21 25.12
N LEU A 90 1.72 22.11 25.30
CA LEU A 90 0.99 22.89 26.31
C LEU A 90 1.21 22.37 27.75
N CYS A 91 1.44 21.07 27.92
CA CYS A 91 1.72 20.47 29.22
C CYS A 91 3.17 20.70 29.69
N ALA A 92 4.13 20.84 28.77
CA ALA A 92 5.54 21.07 29.10
C ALA A 92 5.79 22.25 30.07
N PRO A 93 5.17 23.44 29.91
CA PRO A 93 5.32 24.54 30.87
C PRO A 93 4.53 24.33 32.18
N LEU A 94 3.40 23.61 32.15
CA LEU A 94 2.58 23.32 33.33
C LEU A 94 3.25 22.34 34.30
N CYS A 95 4.09 21.43 33.79
CA CYS A 95 4.93 20.54 34.61
C CYS A 95 5.91 21.31 35.51
N ARG A 96 6.25 22.57 35.21
CA ARG A 96 7.06 23.42 36.10
C ARG A 96 6.25 24.05 37.25
N PHE A 97 4.94 24.15 37.11
CA PHE A 97 4.05 24.77 38.12
C PHE A 97 3.36 23.75 39.04
N LEU A 98 3.28 22.47 38.65
CA LEU A 98 2.47 21.46 39.32
C LEU A 98 3.31 20.39 40.05
N VAL A 99 4.03 20.78 41.10
CA VAL A 99 4.60 19.81 42.06
C VAL A 99 3.50 19.00 42.77
N VAL A 100 2.26 19.52 42.81
CA VAL A 100 1.13 18.96 43.56
C VAL A 100 0.26 17.97 42.75
N HIS A 101 0.31 17.99 41.42
CA HIS A 101 -0.57 17.17 40.55
C HIS A 101 0.17 16.31 39.53
N TRP A 102 1.42 15.97 39.82
CA TRP A 102 2.27 15.23 38.88
C TRP A 102 1.68 13.87 38.50
N SER A 103 0.98 13.20 39.41
CA SER A 103 0.33 11.91 39.17
C SER A 103 -0.76 11.98 38.10
N LEU A 104 -1.60 13.02 38.11
CA LEU A 104 -2.66 13.19 37.10
C LEU A 104 -2.07 13.52 35.73
N GLY A 105 -1.04 14.39 35.69
CA GLY A 105 -0.35 14.72 34.44
C GLY A 105 0.35 13.51 33.81
N VAL A 106 0.99 12.66 34.61
CA VAL A 106 1.60 11.40 34.14
C VAL A 106 0.53 10.45 33.61
N LEU A 107 -0.61 10.31 34.30
CA LEU A 107 -1.69 9.43 33.84
C LEU A 107 -2.26 9.88 32.49
N THR A 108 -2.56 11.17 32.31
CA THR A 108 -3.05 11.71 31.03
C THR A 108 -2.04 11.45 29.90
N LEU A 109 -0.76 11.72 30.16
CA LEU A 109 0.30 11.47 29.19
C LEU A 109 0.39 9.99 28.79
N VAL A 110 0.30 9.07 29.75
CA VAL A 110 0.33 7.62 29.48
C VAL A 110 -0.87 7.19 28.63
N VAL A 111 -2.07 7.70 28.92
CA VAL A 111 -3.27 7.41 28.13
C VAL A 111 -3.12 7.93 26.70
N GLU A 112 -2.64 9.16 26.52
CA GLU A 112 -2.44 9.74 25.18
C GLU A 112 -1.38 9.00 24.38
N ILE A 113 -0.26 8.64 24.99
CA ILE A 113 0.77 7.81 24.36
C ILE A 113 0.17 6.45 23.98
N GLY A 114 -0.59 5.82 24.88
CA GLY A 114 -1.26 4.55 24.62
C GLY A 114 -2.21 4.62 23.42
N LEU A 115 -3.06 5.65 23.36
CA LEU A 115 -3.97 5.89 22.23
C LEU A 115 -3.22 6.20 20.94
N ALA A 116 -2.15 6.98 20.99
CA ALA A 116 -1.32 7.29 19.83
C ALA A 116 -0.61 6.05 19.28
N VAL A 117 -0.08 5.19 20.17
CA VAL A 117 0.54 3.91 19.77
C VAL A 117 -0.52 2.97 19.17
N LEU A 118 -1.71 2.85 19.78
CA LEU A 118 -2.79 2.03 19.23
C LEU A 118 -3.26 2.54 17.85
N ALA A 119 -3.41 3.86 17.69
CA ALA A 119 -3.74 4.48 16.41
C ALA A 119 -2.63 4.24 15.37
N PHE A 120 -1.36 4.32 15.77
CA PHE A 120 -0.21 4.05 14.91
C PHE A 120 -0.17 2.59 14.45
N VAL A 121 -0.27 1.62 15.37
CA VAL A 121 -0.23 0.20 15.02
C VAL A 121 -1.43 -0.19 14.14
N SER A 122 -2.64 0.25 14.49
CA SER A 122 -3.86 -0.03 13.69
C SER A 122 -3.85 0.67 12.32
N SER A 123 -3.15 1.79 12.18
CA SER A 123 -2.99 2.44 10.87
C SER A 123 -2.08 1.65 9.93
N ARG A 124 -1.06 0.97 10.46
CA ARG A 124 -0.05 0.24 9.67
C ARG A 124 -0.48 -1.17 9.28
N GLN A 125 -1.40 -1.76 10.02
CA GLN A 125 -1.85 -3.12 9.79
C GLN A 125 -3.16 -3.07 9.03
N GLU A 126 -3.07 -3.08 7.71
CA GLU A 126 -4.16 -3.58 6.85
C GLU A 126 -3.67 -4.93 6.32
N PRO A 127 -3.82 -6.03 7.12
CA PRO A 127 -3.21 -7.32 6.81
C PRO A 127 -3.68 -7.83 5.45
N ARG A 128 -4.95 -7.58 5.10
CA ARG A 128 -5.52 -7.95 3.81
C ARG A 128 -4.76 -7.31 2.65
N ASP A 129 -4.59 -5.99 2.66
CA ASP A 129 -3.87 -5.27 1.60
C ASP A 129 -2.41 -5.71 1.50
N GLN A 130 -1.78 -5.97 2.64
CA GLN A 130 -0.43 -6.52 2.66
C GLN A 130 -0.37 -7.91 2.04
N GLN A 131 -1.30 -8.80 2.38
CA GLN A 131 -1.38 -10.14 1.81
C GLN A 131 -1.62 -10.10 0.29
N ILE A 132 -2.54 -9.26 -0.18
CA ILE A 132 -2.80 -9.04 -1.61
C ILE A 132 -1.50 -8.65 -2.32
N ARG A 133 -0.77 -7.68 -1.79
CA ARG A 133 0.48 -7.21 -2.42
C ARG A 133 1.61 -8.23 -2.36
N LEU A 134 1.71 -9.02 -1.28
CA LEU A 134 2.68 -10.11 -1.22
C LEU A 134 2.39 -11.18 -2.27
N LEU A 135 1.11 -11.50 -2.50
CA LEU A 135 0.66 -12.37 -3.57
C LEU A 135 0.90 -11.77 -4.96
N LEU A 136 0.56 -10.50 -5.19
CA LEU A 136 0.81 -9.81 -6.46
C LEU A 136 2.31 -9.75 -6.79
N GLY A 137 3.16 -9.59 -5.77
CA GLY A 137 4.61 -9.48 -5.91
C GLY A 137 5.08 -8.12 -6.44
N PRO A 138 6.40 -7.91 -6.55
CA PRO A 138 6.96 -6.70 -7.12
C PRO A 138 6.84 -6.66 -8.65
N HIS A 139 6.37 -5.53 -9.19
CA HIS A 139 6.23 -5.23 -10.63
C HIS A 139 6.70 -3.79 -10.94
N ALA A 140 6.54 -3.34 -12.19
CA ALA A 140 7.07 -2.04 -12.64
C ALA A 140 6.52 -0.82 -11.86
N TRP A 141 5.35 -0.96 -11.23
CA TRP A 141 4.74 0.05 -10.35
C TRP A 141 4.85 -0.31 -8.87
N GLY A 142 5.91 -1.01 -8.46
CA GLY A 142 6.14 -1.41 -7.08
C GLY A 142 5.37 -2.67 -6.74
N SER A 143 4.37 -2.58 -5.86
CA SER A 143 3.45 -3.68 -5.56
C SER A 143 2.06 -3.08 -5.35
N SER A 144 1.60 -2.33 -6.34
CA SER A 144 0.33 -1.63 -6.31
C SER A 144 -0.82 -2.61 -6.59
N ASP A 145 -1.92 -2.50 -5.85
CA ASP A 145 -3.13 -3.31 -6.09
C ASP A 145 -3.92 -2.75 -7.30
N PRO A 146 -4.13 -3.53 -8.38
CA PRO A 146 -4.92 -3.11 -9.55
C PRO A 146 -6.31 -2.57 -9.21
N ALA A 147 -6.97 -3.11 -8.20
CA ALA A 147 -8.29 -2.67 -7.77
C ALA A 147 -8.30 -1.20 -7.30
N THR A 148 -7.14 -0.68 -6.91
CA THR A 148 -6.96 0.68 -6.42
C THR A 148 -6.49 1.65 -7.51
N TRP A 149 -6.21 1.21 -8.74
CA TRP A 149 -5.68 2.08 -9.78
C TRP A 149 -6.66 3.17 -10.21
N HIS A 150 -6.13 4.33 -10.58
CA HIS A 150 -6.95 5.41 -11.11
C HIS A 150 -7.57 5.01 -12.46
N LYS A 151 -8.78 5.52 -12.75
CA LYS A 151 -9.54 5.21 -13.99
C LYS A 151 -8.76 5.45 -15.28
N SER A 152 -7.79 6.36 -15.29
CA SER A 152 -6.92 6.60 -16.46
C SER A 152 -5.98 5.44 -16.74
N ILE A 153 -5.50 4.74 -15.72
CA ILE A 153 -4.68 3.54 -15.83
C ILE A 153 -5.56 2.37 -16.27
N CYS A 154 -6.76 2.25 -15.68
CA CYS A 154 -7.67 1.15 -15.97
C CYS A 154 -8.11 1.07 -17.45
N ARG A 155 -8.06 2.19 -18.18
CA ARG A 155 -8.34 2.23 -19.63
C ARG A 155 -7.28 1.54 -20.48
N ASP A 156 -6.07 1.40 -19.95
CA ASP A 156 -4.97 0.75 -20.65
C ASP A 156 -4.84 -0.74 -20.26
N ILE A 157 -5.77 -1.30 -19.46
CA ILE A 157 -5.77 -2.73 -19.12
C ILE A 157 -6.09 -3.57 -20.36
N VAL A 158 -5.41 -4.70 -20.53
CA VAL A 158 -5.61 -5.67 -21.61
C VAL A 158 -7.02 -6.24 -21.57
N ASP A 159 -7.64 -6.48 -22.74
CA ASP A 159 -8.92 -7.17 -22.80
C ASP A 159 -8.73 -8.65 -22.42
N PRO A 160 -9.50 -9.24 -21.49
CA PRO A 160 -9.33 -10.64 -21.11
C PRO A 160 -9.41 -11.62 -22.29
N ARG A 161 -10.10 -11.24 -23.39
CA ARG A 161 -10.17 -12.04 -24.61
C ARG A 161 -8.82 -12.20 -25.31
N ASP A 162 -7.94 -11.21 -25.19
CA ASP A 162 -6.56 -11.28 -25.70
C ASP A 162 -5.71 -12.26 -24.87
N LEU A 163 -6.12 -12.52 -23.63
CA LEU A 163 -5.57 -13.55 -22.74
C LEU A 163 -6.25 -14.91 -22.91
N LYS A 164 -7.11 -15.07 -23.93
CA LYS A 164 -7.93 -16.26 -24.21
C LYS A 164 -8.94 -16.61 -23.10
N ALA A 165 -9.30 -15.65 -22.25
CA ALA A 165 -10.35 -15.81 -21.25
C ALA A 165 -11.59 -15.00 -21.61
N ALA A 166 -12.78 -15.47 -21.22
CA ALA A 166 -14.02 -14.72 -21.43
C ALA A 166 -14.12 -13.49 -20.51
N SER A 167 -13.52 -13.57 -19.32
CA SER A 167 -13.46 -12.48 -18.35
C SER A 167 -12.24 -12.63 -17.43
N PHE A 168 -11.90 -11.59 -16.66
CA PHE A 168 -10.88 -11.72 -15.61
C PHE A 168 -11.33 -12.65 -14.48
N ALA A 169 -12.65 -12.73 -14.22
CA ALA A 169 -13.18 -13.69 -13.24
C ALA A 169 -12.95 -15.14 -13.68
N ASP A 170 -13.16 -15.44 -14.97
CA ASP A 170 -12.92 -16.79 -15.51
C ASP A 170 -11.43 -17.12 -15.51
N PHE A 171 -10.58 -16.17 -15.92
CA PHE A 171 -9.13 -16.31 -15.84
C PHE A 171 -8.68 -16.58 -14.39
N ALA A 172 -9.24 -15.85 -13.41
CA ALA A 172 -8.90 -16.04 -12.00
C ALA A 172 -9.27 -17.44 -11.51
N LYS A 173 -10.42 -17.98 -11.90
CA LYS A 173 -10.87 -19.34 -11.54
C LYS A 173 -9.97 -20.41 -12.14
N GLU A 174 -9.64 -20.30 -13.43
CA GLU A 174 -8.70 -21.21 -14.10
C GLU A 174 -7.33 -21.20 -13.39
N ALA A 175 -6.80 -20.01 -13.09
CA ALA A 175 -5.54 -19.88 -12.36
C ALA A 175 -5.61 -20.40 -10.91
N ILE A 176 -6.79 -20.38 -10.26
CA ILE A 176 -6.99 -21.02 -8.94
C ILE A 176 -6.91 -22.55 -9.07
N GLU A 177 -7.55 -23.13 -10.09
CA GLU A 177 -7.52 -24.58 -10.36
C GLU A 177 -6.10 -25.07 -10.64
N ASP A 178 -5.33 -24.29 -11.40
CA ASP A 178 -3.92 -24.56 -11.72
C ASP A 178 -2.95 -24.19 -10.59
N LYS A 179 -3.46 -23.64 -9.48
CA LYS A 179 -2.67 -23.15 -8.32
C LYS A 179 -1.66 -22.06 -8.68
N GLU A 180 -1.92 -21.29 -9.73
CA GLU A 180 -1.15 -20.11 -10.11
C GLU A 180 -1.59 -18.89 -9.28
N TRP A 181 -1.39 -18.95 -7.97
CA TRP A 181 -1.94 -17.98 -7.00
C TRP A 181 -1.63 -16.51 -7.31
N SER A 182 -0.46 -16.23 -7.88
CA SER A 182 -0.10 -14.88 -8.33
C SER A 182 -1.01 -14.39 -9.46
N PHE A 183 -1.19 -15.21 -10.49
CA PHE A 183 -2.02 -14.90 -11.65
C PHE A 183 -3.50 -14.81 -11.27
N ALA A 184 -3.95 -15.73 -10.41
CA ALA A 184 -5.29 -15.69 -9.83
C ALA A 184 -5.56 -14.37 -9.11
N MET A 185 -4.63 -13.94 -8.25
CA MET A 185 -4.78 -12.67 -7.52
C MET A 185 -4.79 -11.48 -8.49
N TRP A 186 -3.87 -11.43 -9.45
CA TRP A 186 -3.84 -10.39 -10.49
C TRP A 186 -5.18 -10.27 -11.22
N ALA A 187 -5.72 -11.38 -11.71
CA ALA A 187 -6.99 -11.40 -12.43
C ALA A 187 -8.17 -11.02 -11.52
N ALA A 188 -8.23 -11.50 -10.28
CA ALA A 188 -9.27 -11.10 -9.33
C ALA A 188 -9.26 -9.59 -9.06
N ARG A 189 -8.07 -8.99 -8.84
CA ARG A 189 -7.95 -7.54 -8.61
C ARG A 189 -8.26 -6.71 -9.86
N LEU A 190 -7.92 -7.20 -11.06
CA LEU A 190 -8.32 -6.57 -12.33
C LEU A 190 -9.84 -6.68 -12.55
N CYS A 191 -10.47 -7.79 -12.15
CA CYS A 191 -11.91 -7.93 -12.17
C CYS A 191 -12.58 -6.83 -11.32
N VAL A 192 -12.06 -6.58 -10.11
CA VAL A 192 -12.51 -5.45 -9.26
C VAL A 192 -12.30 -4.10 -9.96
N ALA A 193 -11.18 -3.93 -10.65
CA ALA A 193 -10.81 -2.65 -11.24
C ALA A 193 -11.66 -2.25 -12.46
N VAL A 194 -12.04 -3.21 -13.32
CA VAL A 194 -12.65 -2.92 -14.63
C VAL A 194 -13.90 -3.72 -15.00
N GLN A 195 -14.29 -4.72 -14.21
CA GLN A 195 -15.47 -5.54 -14.47
C GLN A 195 -16.47 -5.43 -13.32
N ASP A 196 -16.51 -6.46 -12.45
CA ASP A 196 -17.48 -6.59 -11.38
C ASP A 196 -16.77 -6.62 -10.01
N GLU A 197 -17.01 -5.57 -9.22
CA GLU A 197 -16.36 -5.36 -7.92
C GLU A 197 -16.69 -6.49 -6.93
N GLU A 198 -17.96 -6.91 -6.85
CA GLU A 198 -18.39 -7.95 -5.92
C GLU A 198 -17.74 -9.31 -6.25
N THR A 199 -17.79 -9.71 -7.53
CA THR A 199 -17.19 -10.98 -7.98
C THR A 199 -15.69 -10.99 -7.78
N GLY A 200 -15.00 -9.89 -8.13
CA GLY A 200 -13.56 -9.79 -7.94
C GLY A 200 -13.15 -9.81 -6.46
N GLU A 201 -13.90 -9.17 -5.56
CA GLU A 201 -13.64 -9.22 -4.12
C GLU A 201 -13.91 -10.62 -3.55
N LYS A 202 -14.98 -11.30 -3.98
CA LYS A 202 -15.26 -12.69 -3.58
C LYS A 202 -14.13 -13.64 -3.99
N LEU A 203 -13.62 -13.52 -5.22
CA LEU A 203 -12.48 -14.31 -5.70
C LEU A 203 -11.20 -13.97 -4.92
N THR A 204 -11.00 -12.70 -4.60
CA THR A 204 -9.87 -12.27 -3.75
C THR A 204 -9.93 -12.97 -2.39
N ASP A 205 -11.09 -12.96 -1.74
CA ASP A 205 -11.28 -13.59 -0.44
C ASP A 205 -11.16 -15.12 -0.51
N GLU A 206 -11.61 -15.75 -1.59
CA GLU A 206 -11.40 -17.18 -1.84
C GLU A 206 -9.92 -17.54 -1.91
N ILE A 207 -9.13 -16.79 -2.67
CA ILE A 207 -7.67 -16.98 -2.77
C ILE A 207 -7.00 -16.77 -1.41
N LEU A 208 -7.31 -15.69 -0.70
CA LEU A 208 -6.72 -15.37 0.59
C LEU A 208 -7.10 -16.38 1.70
N ASN A 209 -8.27 -16.99 1.61
CA ASN A 209 -8.73 -18.00 2.58
C ASN A 209 -8.24 -19.42 2.25
N ASN A 210 -7.63 -19.64 1.09
CA ASN A 210 -7.07 -20.94 0.74
C ASN A 210 -5.97 -21.35 1.74
N PRO A 211 -6.04 -22.56 2.35
CA PRO A 211 -5.06 -23.00 3.36
C PRO A 211 -3.61 -23.09 2.85
N GLU A 212 -3.39 -23.32 1.55
CA GLU A 212 -2.07 -23.32 0.92
C GLU A 212 -1.52 -21.89 0.85
N VAL A 213 -2.33 -20.96 0.32
CA VAL A 213 -1.98 -19.53 0.22
C VAL A 213 -1.67 -18.93 1.59
N ARG A 214 -2.47 -19.22 2.63
CA ARG A 214 -2.22 -18.73 3.99
C ARG A 214 -0.88 -19.19 4.55
N ARG A 215 -0.54 -20.48 4.39
CA ARG A 215 0.75 -21.03 4.82
C ARG A 215 1.92 -20.36 4.11
N SER A 216 1.80 -20.20 2.79
CA SER A 216 2.82 -19.51 1.99
C SER A 216 2.94 -18.03 2.36
N LEU A 217 1.83 -17.33 2.63
CA LEU A 217 1.85 -15.95 3.09
C LEU A 217 2.59 -15.78 4.43
N GLU A 218 2.46 -16.72 5.37
CA GLU A 218 3.22 -16.70 6.62
C GLU A 218 4.74 -16.79 6.40
N VAL A 219 5.17 -17.58 5.41
CA VAL A 219 6.57 -17.69 5.01
C VAL A 219 7.04 -16.40 4.36
N VAL A 220 6.32 -15.91 3.34
CA VAL A 220 6.68 -14.73 2.56
C VAL A 220 6.65 -13.46 3.41
N TRP A 221 5.72 -13.34 4.35
CA TRP A 221 5.65 -12.23 5.30
C TRP A 221 6.96 -12.07 6.09
N ARG A 222 7.53 -13.19 6.55
CA ARG A 222 8.81 -13.19 7.30
C ARG A 222 10.01 -13.06 6.38
N ARG A 223 9.91 -13.55 5.15
CA ARG A 223 11.00 -13.61 4.17
C ARG A 223 10.48 -13.23 2.77
N PRO A 224 10.31 -11.93 2.47
CA PRO A 224 9.75 -11.50 1.18
C PRO A 224 10.54 -12.00 -0.05
N ALA A 225 11.82 -12.35 0.11
CA ALA A 225 12.65 -12.94 -0.93
C ALA A 225 12.19 -14.35 -1.37
N GLU A 226 11.48 -15.09 -0.51
CA GLU A 226 10.94 -16.43 -0.83
C GLU A 226 9.66 -16.36 -1.68
N ARG A 227 9.12 -15.17 -1.96
CA ARG A 227 7.85 -14.99 -2.69
C ARG A 227 7.77 -15.82 -3.97
N ASN A 228 8.81 -15.76 -4.81
CA ASN A 228 8.78 -16.45 -6.11
C ASN A 228 8.82 -17.98 -6.00
N ARG A 229 9.37 -18.48 -4.90
CA ARG A 229 9.36 -19.90 -4.58
C ARG A 229 7.96 -20.34 -4.14
N GLU A 230 7.29 -19.53 -3.34
CA GLU A 230 5.99 -19.84 -2.75
C GLU A 230 4.81 -19.62 -3.72
N PHE A 231 4.84 -18.58 -4.57
CA PHE A 231 3.71 -18.20 -5.42
C PHE A 231 4.02 -18.24 -6.93
N SER A 232 5.05 -18.97 -7.34
CA SER A 232 5.62 -18.94 -8.70
C SER A 232 6.16 -17.54 -9.09
N LYS A 233 6.58 -17.35 -10.34
CA LYS A 233 7.15 -16.07 -10.80
C LYS A 233 6.08 -14.98 -10.84
N THR A 234 6.45 -13.76 -10.46
CA THR A 234 5.54 -12.60 -10.57
C THR A 234 5.18 -12.36 -12.04
N PRO A 235 3.88 -12.26 -12.39
CA PRO A 235 3.47 -11.82 -13.71
C PRO A 235 4.09 -10.46 -14.04
N LYS A 236 4.54 -10.31 -15.28
CA LYS A 236 5.03 -9.02 -15.77
C LYS A 236 3.85 -8.06 -15.91
N LEU A 237 4.05 -6.79 -15.58
CA LEU A 237 2.98 -5.79 -15.69
C LEU A 237 2.50 -5.66 -17.14
N GLU A 238 3.43 -5.80 -18.08
CA GLU A 238 3.21 -5.74 -19.52
C GLU A 238 2.29 -6.86 -20.04
N HIS A 239 2.00 -7.89 -19.24
CA HIS A 239 0.99 -8.89 -19.59
C HIS A 239 -0.43 -8.37 -19.35
N TRP A 240 -0.59 -7.33 -18.52
CA TRP A 240 -1.89 -6.86 -18.03
C TRP A 240 -2.26 -5.46 -18.54
N ILE A 241 -1.31 -4.74 -19.13
CA ILE A 241 -1.53 -3.40 -19.69
C ILE A 241 -1.04 -3.32 -21.14
N THR A 242 -1.71 -2.49 -21.92
CA THR A 242 -1.47 -2.26 -23.36
C THR A 242 -0.56 -1.07 -23.64
N CYS A 243 -0.23 -0.27 -22.62
CA CYS A 243 0.63 0.90 -22.74
C CYS A 243 2.00 0.69 -22.09
N ASP A 244 2.95 1.57 -22.43
CA ASP A 244 4.21 1.68 -21.69
C ASP A 244 3.93 1.95 -20.20
N PRO A 245 4.46 1.12 -19.26
CA PRO A 245 4.33 1.37 -17.83
C PRO A 245 4.72 2.79 -17.39
N ASP A 246 5.72 3.41 -18.01
CA ASP A 246 6.20 4.74 -17.61
C ASP A 246 5.22 5.87 -17.97
N LYS A 247 4.21 5.60 -18.83
CA LYS A 247 3.16 6.58 -19.21
C LYS A 247 2.41 7.16 -18.00
N HIS A 248 2.17 6.35 -16.97
CA HIS A 248 1.41 6.75 -15.77
C HIS A 248 2.28 7.09 -14.58
N VAL A 249 3.60 6.90 -14.71
CA VAL A 249 4.55 7.14 -13.63
C VAL A 249 4.90 8.61 -13.58
N PHE A 250 4.81 9.20 -12.39
CA PHE A 250 5.36 10.52 -12.12
C PHE A 250 6.40 10.45 -11.00
N ALA A 251 7.43 11.28 -11.15
CA ALA A 251 8.45 11.43 -10.13
C ALA A 251 7.90 12.29 -8.98
N ILE A 252 8.01 11.76 -7.78
CA ILE A 252 7.79 12.49 -6.54
C ILE A 252 9.16 12.95 -6.01
N GLY A 253 9.21 14.17 -5.47
CA GLY A 253 10.41 14.72 -4.85
C GLY A 253 10.90 13.90 -3.65
N HIS A 254 11.96 14.35 -2.99
CA HIS A 254 12.48 13.66 -1.81
C HIS A 254 11.43 13.62 -0.69
N TYR A 255 11.30 12.43 -0.09
CA TYR A 255 10.48 12.11 1.08
C TYR A 255 11.28 12.39 2.36
#